data_AF-A0A8S8XXN1-F1
#
_entry.id   AF-A0A8S8XXN1-F1
#
_cell.length_a   1.000
_cell.length_b   1.000
_cell.length_c   1.000
_cell.angle_alpha   90.00
_cell.angle_beta   90.00
_cell.angle_gamma   90.00
#
_symmetry.space_group_name_H-M   'P 1'
#
loop_
_entity.id
_entity.type
_entity.pdbx_description
1 polymer ?
#
loop_
_entity_poly.entity_id
_entity_poly.type
_entity_poly.pdbx_seq_one_letter_code
_entity_poly.pdbx_strand_id
1 'polypeptide(L)'
;MSDVCPALTYQLRKLSEELGDDYGESVEFITITVDPVRDTPERLASFAENNKADWRFLTSVSNDSFGDMVSVWADYRVYVDIDEEACSGNGHYMEGYDGCHCNPGFMQDSNDTYFGKDVCIADPNYSSLNVTFDQGSLEYDLILALEQFNEAGG
;
A
#
# COMPACT_ATOMS: atom_id res chain seq x y z
N MET A 1 -4.29 -13.88 7.63
CA MET A 1 -4.36 -13.44 6.21
C MET A 1 -3.30 -14.19 5.40
N SER A 2 -3.57 -15.41 4.94
CA SER A 2 -2.60 -16.23 4.17
C SER A 2 -2.69 -16.00 2.65
N ASP A 3 -3.84 -15.56 2.14
CA ASP A 3 -4.10 -15.60 0.71
C ASP A 3 -3.90 -14.24 0.02
N VAL A 4 -4.08 -13.15 0.76
CA VAL A 4 -3.99 -11.78 0.19
C VAL A 4 -2.55 -11.29 0.06
N CYS A 5 -1.69 -11.56 1.05
CA CYS A 5 -0.30 -11.09 1.02
C CYS A 5 0.51 -11.71 -0.13
N PRO A 6 0.44 -13.03 -0.39
CA PRO A 6 1.08 -13.62 -1.57
C PRO A 6 0.48 -13.12 -2.90
N ALA A 7 -0.83 -12.91 -2.97
CA ALA A 7 -1.48 -12.40 -4.18
C ALA A 7 -1.03 -10.97 -4.51
N LEU A 8 -0.97 -10.08 -3.52
CA LEU A 8 -0.47 -8.72 -3.71
C LEU A 8 1.02 -8.72 -4.06
N THR A 9 1.81 -9.56 -3.41
CA THR A 9 3.24 -9.71 -3.72
C THR A 9 3.43 -10.19 -5.17
N TYR A 10 2.60 -11.12 -5.65
CA TYR A 10 2.60 -11.52 -7.05
C TYR A 10 2.27 -10.37 -8.00
N GLN A 11 1.29 -9.53 -7.66
CA GLN A 11 0.92 -8.35 -8.45
C GLN A 11 2.07 -7.34 -8.51
N LEU A 12 2.71 -7.03 -7.38
CA LEU A 12 3.88 -6.13 -7.36
C LEU A 12 5.04 -6.69 -8.19
N ARG A 13 5.29 -8.00 -8.15
CA ARG A 13 6.29 -8.64 -9.00
C ARG A 13 5.95 -8.53 -10.49
N LYS A 14 4.66 -8.57 -10.85
CA LYS A 14 4.24 -8.32 -12.23
C LYS A 14 4.43 -6.85 -12.62
N LEU A 15 4.15 -5.94 -11.70
CA LEU A 15 4.39 -4.52 -11.91
C LEU A 15 5.88 -4.21 -12.09
N SER A 16 6.79 -4.83 -11.32
CA SER A 16 8.24 -4.64 -11.54
C SER A 16 8.69 -5.17 -12.90
N GLU A 17 8.14 -6.30 -13.36
CA GLU A 17 8.38 -6.80 -14.72
C GLU A 17 7.90 -5.80 -15.80
N GLU A 18 6.77 -5.13 -15.58
CA GLU A 18 6.19 -4.15 -16.52
C GLU A 18 6.93 -2.81 -16.51
N LEU A 19 7.46 -2.39 -15.36
CA LEU A 19 8.29 -1.18 -15.24
C LEU A 19 9.63 -1.31 -15.97
N GLY A 20 10.15 -2.54 -16.13
CA GLY A 20 11.40 -2.78 -16.86
C GLY A 20 12.58 -2.04 -16.22
N ASP A 21 13.28 -1.23 -17.02
CA ASP A 21 14.49 -0.51 -16.59
C ASP A 21 14.17 0.59 -15.54
N ASP A 22 12.91 1.07 -15.47
CA ASP A 22 12.51 2.07 -14.47
C ASP A 22 12.50 1.49 -13.04
N TYR A 23 12.34 0.16 -12.90
CA TYR A 23 12.39 -0.51 -11.61
C TYR A 23 13.82 -0.60 -11.08
N GLY A 24 14.06 0.00 -9.91
CA GLY A 24 15.40 0.14 -9.32
C GLY A 24 16.18 1.38 -9.78
N GLU A 25 15.68 2.12 -10.78
CA GLU A 25 16.22 3.43 -11.19
C GLU A 25 15.31 4.57 -10.75
N SER A 26 14.06 4.57 -11.20
CA SER A 26 13.07 5.62 -10.94
C SER A 26 12.00 5.19 -9.92
N VAL A 27 11.73 3.89 -9.82
CA VAL A 27 10.69 3.32 -8.95
C VAL A 27 11.26 2.20 -8.10
N GLU A 28 10.98 2.25 -6.80
CA GLU A 28 11.39 1.27 -5.80
C GLU A 28 10.19 0.81 -4.99
N PHE A 29 10.16 -0.49 -4.64
CA PHE A 29 9.11 -1.04 -3.78
C PHE A 29 9.60 -1.21 -2.35
N ILE A 30 8.71 -0.95 -1.39
CA ILE A 30 8.93 -1.23 0.02
C ILE A 30 7.65 -1.84 0.57
N THR A 31 7.77 -3.00 1.20
CA THR A 31 6.67 -3.60 1.97
C THR A 31 6.91 -3.32 3.44
N ILE A 32 5.91 -2.78 4.13
CA ILE A 32 5.97 -2.51 5.57
C ILE A 32 5.02 -3.49 6.26
N THR A 33 5.53 -4.26 7.23
CA THR A 33 4.65 -5.16 7.97
C THR A 33 3.69 -4.38 8.87
N VAL A 34 2.44 -4.85 8.96
CA VAL A 34 1.47 -4.44 9.99
C VAL A 34 1.56 -5.33 11.23
N ASP A 35 2.48 -6.29 11.21
CA ASP A 35 2.62 -7.31 12.22
C ASP A 35 4.08 -7.68 12.55
N PRO A 36 4.78 -6.77 13.22
CA PRO A 36 6.21 -6.89 13.46
C PRO A 36 6.54 -7.90 14.59
N VAL A 37 5.53 -8.42 15.30
CA VAL A 37 5.71 -9.45 16.34
C VAL A 37 5.99 -10.81 15.71
N ARG A 38 5.30 -11.13 14.60
CA ARG A 38 5.57 -12.36 13.82
C ARG A 38 6.53 -12.16 12.68
N ASP A 39 6.48 -11.02 12.02
CA ASP A 39 7.22 -10.79 10.78
C ASP A 39 8.65 -10.39 11.10
N THR A 40 9.41 -11.34 11.64
CA THR A 40 10.84 -11.17 11.89
C THR A 40 11.62 -11.05 10.57
N PRO A 41 12.83 -10.46 10.58
CA PRO A 41 13.66 -10.37 9.37
C PRO A 41 13.85 -11.70 8.65
N GLU A 42 14.03 -12.81 9.39
CA GLU A 42 14.22 -14.14 8.82
C GLU A 42 12.95 -14.66 8.13
N ARG A 43 11.79 -14.40 8.72
CA ARG A 43 10.50 -14.81 8.17
C ARG A 43 10.15 -13.99 6.94
N LEU A 44 10.39 -12.68 6.96
CA LEU A 44 10.21 -11.80 5.81
C LEU A 44 11.19 -12.12 4.67
N ALA A 45 12.45 -12.44 4.99
CA ALA A 45 13.41 -12.90 3.97
C ALA A 45 12.95 -14.20 3.31
N SER A 46 12.49 -15.17 4.10
CA SER A 46 11.94 -16.42 3.58
C SER A 46 10.67 -16.18 2.75
N PHE A 47 9.80 -15.27 3.18
CA PHE A 47 8.61 -14.88 2.45
C PHE A 47 8.97 -14.24 1.10
N ALA A 48 9.92 -13.31 1.07
CA ALA A 48 10.38 -12.65 -0.14
C ALA A 48 10.97 -13.65 -1.14
N GLU A 49 11.85 -14.55 -0.69
CA GLU A 49 12.45 -15.60 -1.51
C GLU A 49 11.38 -16.52 -2.12
N ASN A 50 10.44 -17.01 -1.30
CA ASN A 50 9.37 -17.89 -1.76
C ASN A 50 8.46 -17.24 -2.82
N ASN A 51 8.28 -15.92 -2.75
CA ASN A 51 7.46 -15.16 -3.68
C ASN A 51 8.27 -14.53 -4.83
N LYS A 52 9.59 -14.74 -4.88
CA LYS A 52 10.50 -14.10 -5.84
C LYS A 52 10.36 -12.58 -5.84
N ALA A 53 10.20 -12.00 -4.66
CA ALA A 53 10.19 -10.56 -4.43
C ALA A 53 11.62 -10.13 -4.08
N ASP A 54 12.17 -9.22 -4.86
CA ASP A 54 13.55 -8.72 -4.73
C ASP A 54 13.65 -7.37 -4.02
N TRP A 55 12.52 -6.77 -3.66
CA TRP A 55 12.47 -5.51 -2.94
C TRP A 55 12.57 -5.65 -1.42
N ARG A 56 12.59 -4.51 -0.72
CA ARG A 56 12.80 -4.44 0.72
C ARG A 56 11.51 -4.67 1.52
N PHE A 57 11.64 -5.43 2.60
CA PHE A 57 10.60 -5.65 3.59
C PHE A 57 11.03 -5.04 4.93
N LEU A 58 10.25 -4.11 5.45
CA LEU A 58 10.50 -3.36 6.68
C LEU A 58 9.75 -3.98 7.86
N THR A 59 10.46 -4.19 8.96
CA THR A 59 9.94 -4.64 10.26
C THR A 59 10.78 -4.07 11.40
N SER A 60 10.30 -4.19 12.65
CA SER A 60 11.10 -3.89 13.84
C SER A 60 11.72 -5.16 14.43
N VAL A 61 12.94 -5.01 14.97
CA VAL A 61 13.70 -6.05 15.67
C VAL A 61 13.83 -5.78 17.17
N SER A 62 13.13 -4.77 17.69
CA SER A 62 13.22 -4.40 19.10
C SER A 62 12.34 -5.29 19.99
N ASN A 63 12.46 -5.11 21.31
CA ASN A 63 11.57 -5.81 22.24
C ASN A 63 10.15 -5.23 22.26
N ASP A 64 9.97 -4.01 21.77
CA ASP A 64 8.66 -3.35 21.60
C ASP A 64 8.45 -3.09 20.10
N SER A 65 8.48 -4.17 19.32
CA SER A 65 8.35 -4.10 17.86
C SER A 65 7.06 -3.41 17.41
N PHE A 66 5.97 -3.55 18.18
CA PHE A 66 4.72 -2.85 17.88
C PHE A 66 4.88 -1.34 18.08
N GLY A 67 5.40 -0.92 19.25
CA GLY A 67 5.60 0.50 19.55
C GLY A 67 6.48 1.23 18.53
N ASP A 68 7.55 0.60 18.05
CA ASP A 68 8.41 1.17 17.01
C ASP A 68 7.63 1.44 15.71
N MET A 69 6.78 0.50 15.32
CA MET A 69 6.05 0.54 14.06
C MET A 69 4.84 1.49 14.09
N VAL A 70 4.31 1.83 15.28
CA VAL A 70 3.20 2.78 15.43
C VAL A 70 3.49 4.11 14.74
N SER A 71 4.70 4.64 14.89
CA SER A 71 5.10 5.90 14.26
C SER A 71 5.09 5.83 12.73
N VAL A 72 5.57 4.70 12.19
CA VAL A 72 5.60 4.44 10.75
C VAL A 72 4.17 4.34 10.22
N TRP A 73 3.30 3.56 10.86
CA TRP A 73 1.91 3.43 10.43
C TRP A 73 1.14 4.76 10.51
N ALA A 74 1.39 5.55 11.56
CA ALA A 74 0.77 6.86 11.72
C ALA A 74 1.14 7.83 10.58
N ASP A 75 2.38 7.80 10.10
CA ASP A 75 2.82 8.62 8.96
C ASP A 75 2.05 8.29 7.67
N TYR A 76 1.68 7.02 7.48
CA TYR A 76 0.86 6.56 6.36
C TYR A 76 -0.64 6.53 6.67
N ARG A 77 -1.07 7.07 7.82
CA ARG A 77 -2.46 7.05 8.30
C ARG A 77 -3.08 5.63 8.31
N VAL A 78 -2.24 4.63 8.54
CA VAL A 78 -2.64 3.24 8.72
C VAL A 78 -2.99 3.03 10.18
N TYR A 79 -4.21 2.56 10.43
CA TYR A 79 -4.65 2.13 11.75
C TYR A 79 -4.57 0.61 11.80
N VAL A 80 -3.81 0.10 12.78
CA VAL A 80 -3.66 -1.34 13.02
C VAL A 80 -4.50 -1.68 14.24
N ASP A 81 -5.68 -2.26 13.99
CA ASP A 81 -6.54 -2.76 15.04
C ASP A 81 -6.21 -4.23 15.35
N ILE A 82 -6.01 -4.51 16.63
CA ILE A 82 -5.88 -5.87 17.15
C ILE A 82 -7.27 -6.25 17.68
N ASP A 83 -8.03 -6.98 16.89
CA ASP A 83 -9.39 -7.43 17.21
C ASP A 83 -9.47 -8.96 17.10
N GLU A 84 -9.95 -9.61 18.17
CA GLU A 84 -10.15 -11.06 18.31
C GLU A 84 -11.38 -11.58 17.52
N GLU A 85 -12.31 -10.70 17.10
CA GLU A 85 -13.58 -11.10 16.46
C GLU A 85 -13.72 -10.66 14.99
N ALA A 86 -12.76 -9.91 14.46
CA ALA A 86 -12.85 -9.35 13.12
C ALA A 86 -12.47 -10.38 12.01
N CYS A 87 -13.07 -10.20 10.82
CA CYS A 87 -12.89 -10.94 9.54
C CYS A 87 -14.05 -11.90 9.11
N SER A 88 -15.24 -11.32 8.98
CA SER A 88 -16.29 -11.58 7.94
C SER A 88 -16.62 -13.04 7.53
N GLY A 89 -16.97 -13.91 8.48
CA GLY A 89 -18.01 -14.93 8.27
C GLY A 89 -17.75 -16.10 7.30
N ASN A 90 -16.57 -16.24 6.67
CA ASN A 90 -16.14 -17.44 5.91
C ASN A 90 -14.60 -17.51 5.71
N GLY A 91 -13.80 -17.13 6.72
CA GLY A 91 -12.33 -17.19 6.67
C GLY A 91 -11.76 -18.21 7.66
N HIS A 92 -10.79 -19.01 7.22
CA HIS A 92 -10.21 -20.12 7.99
C HIS A 92 -9.26 -19.66 9.11
N TYR A 93 -9.39 -20.35 10.25
CA TYR A 93 -8.51 -20.34 11.42
C TYR A 93 -7.04 -20.60 11.02
N MET A 94 -6.14 -19.75 11.49
CA MET A 94 -4.70 -20.01 11.52
C MET A 94 -4.27 -20.01 12.99
N GLU A 95 -3.64 -21.10 13.42
CA GLU A 95 -3.19 -21.25 14.80
C GLU A 95 -2.19 -20.14 15.16
N GLY A 96 -2.62 -19.23 16.02
CA GLY A 96 -1.79 -18.20 16.62
C GLY A 96 -2.03 -16.75 16.18
N TYR A 97 -3.06 -16.39 15.39
CA TYR A 97 -3.32 -14.97 15.04
C TYR A 97 -4.76 -14.46 15.01
N ASP A 98 -4.91 -13.22 15.49
CA ASP A 98 -6.07 -12.35 15.35
C ASP A 98 -5.64 -10.89 15.01
N GLY A 99 -6.20 -10.34 13.91
CA GLY A 99 -5.94 -8.97 13.42
C GLY A 99 -6.31 -8.81 11.94
N CYS A 100 -7.17 -7.84 11.61
CA CYS A 100 -7.60 -7.55 10.24
C CYS A 100 -6.87 -6.31 9.70
N HIS A 101 -6.29 -6.42 8.51
CA HIS A 101 -5.64 -5.30 7.83
C HIS A 101 -6.18 -5.13 6.40
N CYS A 102 -6.40 -3.89 5.98
CA CYS A 102 -6.48 -3.55 4.56
C CYS A 102 -5.04 -3.44 4.03
N ASN A 103 -4.78 -3.82 2.77
CA ASN A 103 -3.46 -3.60 2.14
C ASN A 103 -3.50 -2.30 1.32
N PRO A 104 -3.30 -1.11 1.92
CA PRO A 104 -3.16 0.11 1.16
C PRO A 104 -1.81 0.11 0.42
N GLY A 105 -1.82 0.55 -0.84
CA GLY A 105 -0.62 0.90 -1.59
C GLY A 105 -0.42 2.41 -1.56
N PHE A 106 0.82 2.86 -1.31
CA PHE A 106 1.20 4.28 -1.34
C PHE A 106 2.29 4.48 -2.38
N MET A 107 2.22 5.57 -3.14
CA MET A 107 3.31 6.03 -4.02
C MET A 107 3.85 7.34 -3.45
N GLN A 108 5.16 7.45 -3.32
CA GLN A 108 5.85 8.57 -2.69
C GLN A 108 6.88 9.14 -3.66
N ASP A 109 6.85 10.44 -3.90
CA ASP A 109 7.88 11.13 -4.67
C ASP A 109 9.11 11.39 -3.79
N SER A 110 10.29 10.97 -4.27
CA SER A 110 11.56 11.15 -3.56
C SER A 110 12.09 12.58 -3.61
N ASN A 111 11.61 13.40 -4.55
CA ASN A 111 12.04 14.81 -4.71
C ASN A 111 11.30 15.78 -3.78
N ASP A 112 10.29 15.32 -3.04
CA ASP A 112 9.52 16.20 -2.17
C ASP A 112 10.14 16.36 -0.77
N THR A 113 10.21 17.61 -0.33
CA THR A 113 10.76 18.04 0.97
C THR A 113 9.84 17.76 2.17
N TYR A 114 8.59 17.32 1.95
CA TYR A 114 7.66 16.93 3.00
C TYR A 114 7.46 15.40 3.08
N PHE A 115 8.53 14.63 2.84
CA PHE A 115 8.52 13.17 2.83
C PHE A 115 7.57 12.57 1.78
N GLY A 116 7.19 13.32 0.74
CA GLY A 116 6.43 12.81 -0.42
C GLY A 116 5.04 12.23 -0.12
N LYS A 117 4.51 12.47 1.09
CA LYS A 117 3.30 11.81 1.61
C LYS A 117 1.99 12.57 1.38
N ASP A 118 2.07 13.88 1.10
CA ASP A 118 0.90 14.75 0.94
C ASP A 118 0.85 15.45 -0.45
N VAL A 119 1.55 14.92 -1.46
CA VAL A 119 1.64 15.54 -2.79
C VAL A 119 1.11 14.61 -3.87
N CYS A 120 0.22 15.14 -4.73
CA CYS A 120 -0.18 14.44 -5.95
C CYS A 120 1.04 14.33 -6.87
N ILE A 121 1.40 13.12 -7.31
CA ILE A 121 2.37 12.92 -8.39
C ILE A 121 1.74 13.54 -9.64
N ALA A 122 2.19 14.75 -9.99
CA ALA A 122 1.74 15.41 -11.19
C ALA A 122 2.34 14.67 -12.39
N ASP A 123 1.50 14.02 -13.19
CA ASP A 123 1.92 13.59 -14.51
C ASP A 123 1.80 14.80 -15.45
N PRO A 124 2.93 15.42 -15.88
CA PRO A 124 2.91 16.60 -16.73
C PRO A 124 2.35 16.31 -18.13
N ASN A 125 2.27 15.03 -18.52
CA ASN A 125 1.64 14.57 -19.75
C ASN A 125 0.17 14.14 -19.54
N TYR A 126 -0.27 14.00 -18.29
CA TYR A 126 -1.67 13.80 -17.95
C TYR A 126 -2.42 15.13 -18.02
N SER A 127 -2.92 15.42 -19.21
CA SER A 127 -3.95 16.43 -19.36
C SER A 127 -5.24 15.84 -18.81
N SER A 128 -5.67 16.30 -17.62
CA SER A 128 -7.01 16.05 -17.07
C SER A 128 -8.14 16.42 -18.05
N LEU A 129 -7.81 17.13 -19.12
CA LEU A 129 -8.75 17.63 -20.14
C LEU A 129 -9.07 16.62 -21.26
N ASN A 130 -8.52 15.39 -21.24
CA ASN A 130 -8.71 14.44 -22.35
C ASN A 130 -9.37 13.10 -21.98
N VAL A 131 -9.88 12.95 -20.76
CA VAL A 131 -10.87 11.91 -20.43
C VAL A 131 -12.25 12.46 -20.78
N THR A 132 -12.61 12.43 -22.06
CA THR A 132 -13.98 12.70 -22.48
C THR A 132 -14.80 11.44 -22.28
N PHE A 133 -15.48 11.35 -21.14
CA PHE A 133 -16.58 10.40 -20.97
C PHE A 133 -17.81 10.91 -21.72
N ASP A 134 -18.62 9.99 -22.25
CA ASP A 134 -19.88 10.35 -22.89
C ASP A 134 -20.75 11.13 -21.89
N GLN A 135 -21.34 12.24 -22.33
CA GLN A 135 -22.24 13.03 -21.50
C GLN A 135 -23.41 12.17 -21.00
N GLY A 136 -23.61 12.15 -19.68
CA GLY A 136 -24.63 11.33 -19.01
C GLY A 136 -24.18 9.92 -18.61
N SER A 137 -22.90 9.59 -18.78
CA SER A 137 -22.29 8.43 -18.11
C SER A 137 -22.05 8.72 -16.62
N LEU A 138 -21.99 7.66 -15.81
CA LEU A 138 -21.71 7.77 -14.38
C LEU A 138 -20.32 8.37 -14.12
N GLU A 139 -19.35 8.02 -14.97
CA GLU A 139 -17.97 8.49 -14.92
C GLU A 139 -17.87 9.99 -15.19
N TYR A 140 -18.68 10.51 -16.12
CA TYR A 140 -18.81 11.95 -16.37
C TYR A 140 -19.36 12.70 -15.15
N ASP A 141 -20.42 12.17 -14.54
CA ASP A 141 -21.05 12.77 -13.36
C ASP A 141 -20.12 12.74 -12.13
N LEU A 142 -19.33 11.68 -11.96
CA LEU A 142 -18.35 11.55 -10.89
C LEU A 142 -17.22 12.58 -11.01
N ILE A 143 -16.69 12.83 -12.21
CA ILE A 143 -15.67 13.86 -12.42
C ILE A 143 -16.23 15.25 -12.12
N LEU A 144 -17.42 15.58 -12.62
CA LEU A 144 -18.05 16.87 -12.35
C LEU A 144 -18.30 17.11 -10.85
N ALA A 145 -18.66 16.07 -10.12
CA ALA A 145 -18.85 16.15 -8.67
C ALA A 145 -17.51 16.37 -7.93
N LEU A 146 -16.45 15.70 -8.35
CA LEU A 146 -15.11 15.84 -7.77
C LEU A 146 -14.50 17.22 -8.06
N GLU A 147 -14.69 17.75 -9.27
CA GLU A 147 -14.27 19.11 -9.62
C GLU A 147 -14.98 20.16 -8.76
N GLN A 148 -16.31 20.05 -8.62
CA GLN A 148 -17.09 20.93 -7.74
C GLN A 148 -16.67 20.83 -6.28
N PHE A 149 -16.35 19.63 -5.79
CA PHE A 149 -15.87 19.43 -4.43
C PHE A 149 -14.52 20.12 -4.18
N ASN A 150 -13.59 20.00 -5.14
CA ASN A 150 -12.28 20.67 -5.06
C ASN A 150 -12.39 22.20 -5.14
N GLU A 151 -13.27 22.73 -5.98
CA GLU A 151 -13.53 24.18 -6.07
C GLU A 151 -14.19 24.76 -4.81
N ALA A 152 -14.95 23.95 -4.08
CA ALA A 152 -15.58 24.33 -2.82
C ALA A 152 -14.60 24.36 -1.62
N GLY A 153 -13.35 23.94 -1.82
CA GLY A 153 -12.30 23.99 -0.80
C GLY A 153 -12.29 22.83 0.21
N GLY A 154 -13.02 21.74 -0.07
CA GLY A 154 -13.10 20.55 0.79
C GLY A 154 -14.07 20.68 1.96
#